data_AF-A0A662SZA1-F1
#
_entry.id   AF-A0A662SZA1-F1
#
_cell.length_a   1.000
_cell.length_b   1.000
_cell.length_c   1.000
_cell.angle_alpha   90.00
_cell.angle_beta   90.00
_cell.angle_gamma   90.00
#
_symmetry.space_group_name_H-M   'P 1'
#
loop_
_entity.id
_entity.type
_entity.pdbx_description
1 polymer ?
#
loop_
_entity_poly.entity_id
_entity_poly.type
_entity_poly.pdbx_seq_one_letter_code
_entity_poly.pdbx_strand_id
1 'polypeptide(L)'
;GKLGEGRVLWSGMNMLYHTLAYKNLEERKMVVLLIGWLTEGSSGSPSFKVELQTPDKRVTHVYTQAKGVLVRERYFRQWRVYMSSSGSKVSARIYLASPGMMYIPLRGCSFPCEVVLEYSELPAEKAASTASIALAIASLLVAALELGKQLTGYRMP
;
A
#
# COMPACT_ATOMS: atom_id res chain seq x y z
N GLY A 1 12.38 25.06 1.85
CA GLY A 1 12.71 25.31 0.44
C GLY A 1 11.52 25.01 -0.46
N LYS A 2 11.67 25.18 -1.78
CA LYS A 2 10.66 24.78 -2.77
C LYS A 2 11.24 23.71 -3.70
N LEU A 3 10.41 22.78 -4.14
CA LEU A 3 10.71 21.81 -5.19
C LEU A 3 9.54 21.81 -6.18
N GLY A 4 9.78 22.39 -7.36
CA GLY A 4 8.68 22.77 -8.27
C GLY A 4 7.70 23.71 -7.58
N GLU A 5 6.40 23.40 -7.65
CA GLU A 5 5.34 24.14 -6.96
C GLU A 5 5.17 23.74 -5.48
N GLY A 6 5.86 22.70 -5.03
CA GLY A 6 5.76 22.18 -3.66
C GLY A 6 6.65 22.93 -2.68
N ARG A 7 6.18 23.07 -1.44
CA ARG A 7 7.01 23.45 -0.30
C ARG A 7 7.64 22.21 0.32
N VAL A 8 8.94 22.27 0.60
CA VAL A 8 9.70 21.18 1.21
C VAL A 8 10.38 21.69 2.47
N LEU A 9 10.19 20.97 3.56
CA LEU A 9 10.88 21.17 4.82
C LEU A 9 11.77 19.95 5.07
N TRP A 10 13.05 20.18 5.29
CA TRP A 10 14.01 19.16 5.71
C TRP A 10 14.59 19.58 7.05
N SER A 11 14.67 18.66 8.01
CA SER A 11 15.33 18.88 9.28
C SER A 11 16.18 17.66 9.62
N GLY A 12 17.44 17.89 9.97
CA GLY A 12 18.31 16.85 10.53
C GLY A 12 17.99 16.50 11.99
N MET A 13 17.07 17.24 12.62
CA MET A 13 16.64 17.03 13.99
C MET A 13 15.34 16.23 14.02
N ASN A 14 15.21 15.30 14.97
CA ASN A 14 13.98 14.52 15.17
C ASN A 14 12.89 15.33 15.91
N MET A 15 12.58 16.53 15.43
CA MET A 15 11.73 17.53 16.11
C MET A 15 10.36 16.99 16.52
N LEU A 16 9.77 16.11 15.70
CA LEU A 16 8.47 15.50 16.01
C LEU A 16 8.56 14.59 17.23
N TYR A 17 9.64 13.82 17.38
CA TYR A 17 9.85 13.02 18.58
C TYR A 17 10.10 13.89 19.80
N HIS A 18 10.97 14.91 19.70
CA HIS A 18 11.31 15.79 20.81
C HIS A 18 10.08 16.53 21.37
N THR A 19 9.23 17.07 20.50
CA THR A 19 8.00 17.74 20.90
C THR A 19 6.99 16.83 21.61
N LEU A 20 6.94 15.55 21.22
CA LEU A 20 6.09 14.55 21.85
C LEU A 20 6.67 14.06 23.19
N ALA A 21 7.98 13.82 23.25
CA ALA A 21 8.66 13.26 24.42
C ALA A 21 8.87 14.30 25.52
N TYR A 22 9.45 15.46 25.19
CA TYR A 22 9.85 16.49 26.17
C TYR A 22 8.78 17.54 26.44
N LYS A 23 7.71 17.58 25.61
CA LYS A 23 6.56 18.47 25.77
C LYS A 23 6.93 19.97 25.86
N ASN A 24 8.08 20.35 25.29
CA ASN A 24 8.54 21.74 25.25
C ASN A 24 7.56 22.61 24.44
N LEU A 25 7.14 23.74 25.00
CA LEU A 25 6.14 24.61 24.40
C LEU A 25 6.66 25.33 23.14
N GLU A 26 7.91 25.79 23.16
CA GLU A 26 8.50 26.54 22.04
C GLU A 26 8.75 25.63 20.85
N GLU A 27 9.21 24.40 21.07
CA GLU A 27 9.34 23.41 19.99
C GLU A 27 7.98 23.08 19.37
N ARG A 28 6.91 22.98 20.17
CA ARG A 28 5.55 22.76 19.66
C ARG A 28 5.07 23.93 18.82
N LYS A 29 5.26 25.17 19.27
CA LYS A 29 4.94 26.37 18.49
C LYS A 29 5.69 26.37 17.16
N MET A 30 6.99 26.05 17.19
CA MET A 30 7.80 25.93 15.97
C MET A 30 7.23 24.87 15.02
N VAL A 31 6.88 23.67 15.51
CA VAL A 31 6.26 22.63 14.68
C VAL A 31 4.93 23.09 14.07
N VAL A 32 4.08 23.77 14.84
CA VAL A 32 2.82 24.33 14.34
C VAL A 32 3.07 25.35 13.23
N LEU A 33 4.02 26.27 13.40
CA LEU A 33 4.38 27.26 12.37
C LEU A 33 4.91 26.59 11.10
N LEU A 34 5.74 25.55 11.25
CA LEU A 34 6.28 24.79 10.12
C LEU A 34 5.21 24.04 9.35
N ILE A 35 4.29 23.36 10.05
CA ILE A 35 3.15 22.68 9.43
C ILE A 35 2.24 23.72 8.77
N GLY A 36 1.93 24.81 9.45
CA GLY A 36 1.14 25.92 8.91
C GLY A 36 1.73 26.48 7.63
N TRP A 37 3.05 26.72 7.60
CA TRP A 37 3.75 27.13 6.40
C TRP A 37 3.70 26.08 5.29
N LEU A 38 3.76 24.78 5.60
CA LEU A 38 3.64 23.72 4.59
C LEU A 38 2.22 23.62 4.00
N THR A 39 1.19 23.89 4.81
CA THR A 39 -0.22 23.74 4.42
C THR A 39 -0.87 25.04 3.96
N GLU A 40 -0.22 26.18 4.13
CA GLU A 40 -0.78 27.47 3.73
C GLU A 40 -1.18 27.47 2.25
N GLY A 41 -2.36 28.01 1.93
CA GLY A 41 -2.93 27.97 0.59
C GLY A 41 -3.48 26.60 0.15
N SER A 42 -3.50 25.58 1.02
CA SER A 42 -4.30 24.38 0.76
C SER A 42 -5.77 24.76 0.73
N SER A 43 -6.43 24.60 -0.42
CA SER A 43 -7.88 24.67 -0.50
C SER A 43 -8.50 23.58 0.39
N GLY A 44 -9.73 23.82 0.87
CA GLY A 44 -10.41 22.93 1.82
C GLY A 44 -10.37 21.45 1.44
N SER A 45 -10.60 20.59 2.43
CA SER A 45 -10.56 19.14 2.27
C SER A 45 -11.42 18.69 1.08
N PRO A 46 -10.87 17.90 0.13
CA PRO A 46 -11.66 17.39 -0.97
C PRO A 46 -12.81 16.53 -0.43
N SER A 47 -13.93 16.52 -1.14
CA SER A 47 -15.05 15.63 -0.84
C SER A 47 -14.72 14.23 -1.36
N PHE A 48 -14.74 13.25 -0.47
CA PHE A 48 -14.45 11.86 -0.82
C PHE A 48 -15.26 10.89 0.04
N LYS A 49 -15.41 9.66 -0.46
CA LYS A 49 -15.96 8.51 0.26
C LYS A 49 -15.00 7.34 0.09
N VAL A 50 -14.77 6.60 1.17
CA VAL A 50 -13.95 5.37 1.14
C VAL A 50 -14.87 4.19 1.43
N GLU A 51 -14.73 3.14 0.63
CA GLU A 51 -15.40 1.86 0.79
C GLU A 51 -14.35 0.75 0.88
N LEU A 52 -14.34 0.04 1.99
CA LEU A 52 -13.54 -1.18 2.14
C LEU A 52 -14.43 -2.35 1.71
N GLN A 53 -14.20 -2.87 0.50
CA GLN A 53 -15.01 -3.99 -0.03
C GLN A 53 -14.53 -5.32 0.55
N THR A 54 -13.22 -5.53 0.59
CA THR A 54 -12.55 -6.68 1.21
C THR A 54 -11.23 -6.23 1.84
N PRO A 55 -10.57 -7.05 2.68
CA PRO A 55 -9.22 -6.74 3.17
C PRO A 55 -8.22 -6.44 2.04
N ASP A 56 -8.42 -7.07 0.88
CA ASP A 56 -7.57 -6.97 -0.29
C ASP A 56 -8.05 -5.94 -1.31
N LYS A 57 -9.18 -5.26 -1.07
CA LYS A 57 -9.76 -4.32 -2.04
C LYS A 57 -10.42 -3.12 -1.37
N ARG A 58 -9.92 -1.94 -1.73
CA ARG A 58 -10.43 -0.66 -1.28
C ARG A 58 -10.80 0.24 -2.45
N VAL A 59 -11.94 0.88 -2.36
CA VAL A 59 -12.41 1.85 -3.34
C VAL A 59 -12.49 3.23 -2.68
N THR A 60 -11.91 4.24 -3.31
CA THR A 60 -11.99 5.63 -2.87
C THR A 60 -12.63 6.46 -3.96
N HIS A 61 -13.83 6.96 -3.71
CA HIS A 61 -14.53 7.88 -4.58
C HIS A 61 -14.13 9.30 -4.21
N VAL A 62 -13.59 10.05 -5.17
CA VAL A 62 -13.16 11.43 -5.00
C VAL A 62 -14.06 12.31 -5.85
N TYR A 63 -14.87 13.15 -5.19
CA TYR A 63 -15.93 13.92 -5.86
C TYR A 63 -15.47 15.32 -6.30
N THR A 64 -14.51 15.91 -5.58
CA THR A 64 -13.97 17.24 -5.91
C THR A 64 -12.47 17.17 -6.19
N GLN A 65 -11.94 18.25 -6.76
CA GLN A 65 -10.54 18.32 -7.17
C GLN A 65 -9.58 17.99 -6.03
N ALA A 66 -8.72 16.99 -6.26
CA ALA A 66 -7.69 16.57 -5.33
C ALA A 66 -6.39 16.23 -6.07
N LYS A 67 -5.24 16.37 -5.40
CA LYS A 67 -3.92 16.07 -5.98
C LYS A 67 -3.59 14.57 -5.99
N GLY A 68 -4.15 13.83 -5.03
CA GLY A 68 -3.80 12.44 -4.79
C GLY A 68 -4.59 11.82 -3.65
N VAL A 69 -4.50 10.50 -3.53
CA VAL A 69 -4.99 9.73 -2.38
C VAL A 69 -3.80 9.24 -1.58
N LEU A 70 -3.78 9.55 -0.28
CA LEU A 70 -2.81 9.01 0.67
C LEU A 70 -3.46 7.85 1.42
N VAL A 71 -2.83 6.68 1.38
CA VAL A 71 -3.32 5.44 1.98
C VAL A 71 -2.40 5.07 3.13
N ARG A 72 -2.96 5.00 4.34
CA ARG A 72 -2.24 4.56 5.55
C ARG A 72 -2.26 3.03 5.67
N GLU A 73 -1.72 2.37 4.67
CA GLU A 73 -1.48 0.94 4.65
C GLU A 73 -0.04 0.67 4.21
N ARG A 74 0.55 -0.41 4.72
CA ARG A 74 1.92 -0.77 4.41
C ARG A 74 2.08 -1.03 2.91
N TYR A 75 3.08 -0.40 2.32
CA TYR A 75 3.43 -0.67 0.93
C TYR A 75 3.96 -2.10 0.74
N PHE A 76 3.41 -2.74 -0.30
CA PHE A 76 3.75 -4.06 -0.81
C PHE A 76 3.71 -3.99 -2.34
N ARG A 77 4.56 -4.77 -3.03
CA ARG A 77 4.62 -4.76 -4.51
C ARG A 77 3.39 -5.37 -5.18
N GLN A 78 2.62 -6.13 -4.41
CA GLN A 78 1.40 -6.82 -4.76
C GLN A 78 0.21 -5.86 -4.89
N TRP A 79 0.29 -4.68 -4.28
CA TRP A 79 -0.72 -3.64 -4.44
C TRP A 79 -0.72 -3.13 -5.88
N ARG A 80 -1.90 -3.17 -6.49
CA ARG A 80 -2.19 -2.57 -7.78
C ARG A 80 -3.21 -1.48 -7.58
N VAL A 81 -3.11 -0.44 -8.40
CA VAL A 81 -4.04 0.67 -8.35
C VAL A 81 -4.56 0.98 -9.74
N TYR A 82 -5.86 1.20 -9.80
CA TYR A 82 -6.55 1.61 -11.00
C TYR A 82 -7.35 2.87 -10.69
N MET A 83 -7.34 3.81 -11.61
CA MET A 83 -8.21 4.98 -11.58
C MET A 83 -9.27 4.80 -12.65
N SER A 84 -10.51 5.15 -12.33
CA SER A 84 -11.62 5.15 -13.27
C SER A 84 -12.29 6.50 -13.27
N SER A 85 -12.54 7.05 -14.46
CA SER A 85 -13.37 8.23 -14.66
C SER A 85 -14.17 8.05 -15.94
N SER A 86 -15.47 8.34 -15.87
CA SER A 86 -16.39 8.25 -17.03
C SER A 86 -16.29 6.92 -17.80
N GLY A 87 -16.11 5.80 -17.08
CA GLY A 87 -16.00 4.45 -17.64
C GLY A 87 -14.63 4.05 -18.18
N SER A 88 -13.65 4.97 -18.25
CA SER A 88 -12.28 4.66 -18.68
C SER A 88 -11.41 4.26 -17.49
N LYS A 89 -10.86 3.05 -17.51
CA LYS A 89 -9.98 2.51 -16.46
C LYS A 89 -8.51 2.63 -16.88
N VAL A 90 -7.69 3.23 -16.02
CA VAL A 90 -6.25 3.44 -16.26
C VAL A 90 -5.45 2.97 -15.05
N SER A 91 -4.35 2.25 -15.27
CA SER A 91 -3.43 1.87 -14.19
C SER A 91 -2.71 3.12 -13.65
N ALA A 92 -2.63 3.28 -12.33
CA ALA A 92 -1.84 4.34 -11.72
C ALA A 92 -0.56 3.78 -11.07
N ARG A 93 0.39 4.66 -10.78
CA ARG A 93 1.59 4.31 -10.02
C ARG A 93 1.37 4.59 -8.53
N ILE A 94 1.84 3.68 -7.70
CA ILE A 94 1.93 3.87 -6.25
C ILE A 94 3.32 4.40 -5.93
N TYR A 95 3.38 5.50 -5.20
CA TYR A 95 4.62 6.04 -4.66
C TYR A 95 4.70 5.74 -3.17
N LEU A 96 5.87 5.30 -2.71
CA LEU A 96 6.14 5.16 -1.28
C LEU A 96 6.15 6.56 -0.64
N ALA A 97 5.36 6.74 0.41
CA ALA A 97 5.25 8.00 1.13
C ALA A 97 5.45 7.75 2.63
N SER A 98 6.21 8.63 3.32
CA SER A 98 6.42 8.62 4.78
C SER A 98 6.70 7.21 5.36
N PRO A 99 6.60 6.89 6.67
CA PRO A 99 6.86 5.54 7.14
C PRO A 99 5.76 4.56 6.67
N GLY A 100 5.98 3.97 5.50
CA GLY A 100 5.23 2.85 4.96
C GLY A 100 3.87 3.19 4.34
N MET A 101 3.52 4.46 4.12
CA MET A 101 2.26 4.84 3.46
C MET A 101 2.39 4.76 1.94
N MET A 102 1.25 4.75 1.26
CA MET A 102 1.17 4.76 -0.20
C MET A 102 0.52 6.05 -0.68
N TYR A 103 1.12 6.69 -1.68
CA TYR A 103 0.57 7.87 -2.34
C TYR A 103 0.24 7.55 -3.80
N ILE A 104 -1.00 7.86 -4.19
CA ILE A 104 -1.52 7.64 -5.54
C ILE A 104 -1.88 9.01 -6.13
N PRO A 105 -1.13 9.55 -7.09
CA PRO A 105 -1.46 10.82 -7.72
C PRO A 105 -2.63 10.66 -8.69
N LEU A 106 -3.60 11.59 -8.66
CA LEU A 106 -4.78 11.58 -9.53
C LEU A 106 -4.53 12.25 -10.90
N ARG A 107 -3.31 12.12 -11.43
CA ARG A 107 -2.95 12.74 -12.71
C ARG A 107 -3.70 12.03 -13.85
N GLY A 108 -4.41 12.81 -14.67
CA GLY A 108 -5.17 12.29 -15.81
C GLY A 108 -6.53 11.68 -15.44
N CYS A 109 -7.03 11.90 -14.23
CA CYS A 109 -8.39 11.54 -13.83
C CYS A 109 -9.28 12.79 -13.80
N SER A 110 -10.46 12.74 -14.45
CA SER A 110 -11.51 13.74 -14.27
C SER A 110 -12.35 13.42 -13.02
N PHE A 111 -12.87 14.44 -12.35
CA PHE A 111 -13.73 14.28 -11.19
C PHE A 111 -15.21 14.21 -11.62
N PRO A 112 -16.03 13.30 -11.04
CA PRO A 112 -15.69 12.34 -9.99
C PRO A 112 -14.73 11.24 -10.47
N CYS A 113 -13.76 10.90 -9.63
CA CYS A 113 -12.71 9.92 -9.89
C CYS A 113 -12.84 8.76 -8.89
N GLU A 114 -12.79 7.53 -9.38
CA GLU A 114 -12.73 6.34 -8.54
C GLU A 114 -11.31 5.79 -8.52
N VAL A 115 -10.77 5.54 -7.32
CA VAL A 115 -9.46 4.92 -7.11
C VAL A 115 -9.69 3.56 -6.48
N VAL A 116 -9.36 2.50 -7.22
CA VAL A 116 -9.43 1.12 -6.77
C VAL A 116 -8.02 0.65 -6.44
N LEU A 117 -7.79 0.36 -5.17
CA LEU A 117 -6.59 -0.29 -4.66
C LEU A 117 -6.91 -1.76 -4.42
N GLU A 118 -6.13 -2.66 -5.04
CA GLU A 118 -6.38 -4.09 -5.02
C GLU A 118 -5.07 -4.86 -4.79
N TYR A 119 -5.07 -5.78 -3.85
CA TYR A 119 -3.96 -6.67 -3.56
C TYR A 119 -4.08 -7.91 -4.45
N SER A 120 -3.01 -8.25 -5.16
CA SER A 120 -2.96 -9.48 -5.93
C SER A 120 -1.56 -10.09 -5.86
N GLU A 121 -1.51 -11.41 -5.69
CA GLU A 121 -0.25 -12.15 -5.75
C GLU A 121 0.50 -11.90 -7.06
N LEU A 122 1.82 -11.82 -6.95
CA LEU A 122 2.69 -11.75 -8.11
C LEU A 122 2.69 -13.11 -8.83
N PRO A 123 2.91 -13.14 -10.16
CA PRO A 123 3.03 -14.40 -10.90
C PRO A 123 4.07 -15.35 -10.31
N ALA A 124 5.19 -14.81 -9.79
CA ALA A 124 6.23 -15.58 -9.14
C ALA A 124 5.76 -16.23 -7.82
N GLU A 125 4.93 -15.54 -7.04
CA GLU A 125 4.37 -16.07 -5.78
C GLU A 125 3.41 -17.21 -6.07
N LYS A 126 2.55 -17.04 -7.09
CA LYS A 126 1.66 -18.11 -7.57
C LYS A 126 2.44 -19.34 -7.98
N ALA A 127 3.47 -19.17 -8.82
CA ALA A 127 4.30 -20.27 -9.28
C ALA A 127 5.01 -21.00 -8.13
N ALA A 128 5.57 -20.26 -7.18
CA ALA A 128 6.23 -20.83 -6.01
C ALA A 128 5.25 -21.61 -5.12
N SER A 129 4.05 -21.07 -4.89
CA SER A 129 2.99 -21.72 -4.12
C SER A 129 2.56 -23.03 -4.78
N THR A 130 2.28 -23.00 -6.10
CA THR A 130 1.91 -24.20 -6.86
C THR A 130 3.01 -25.27 -6.82
N ALA A 131 4.27 -24.89 -7.03
CA ALA A 131 5.39 -25.82 -6.97
C ALA A 131 5.55 -26.47 -5.59
N SER A 132 5.39 -25.68 -4.52
CA SER A 132 5.48 -26.16 -3.14
C SER A 132 4.39 -27.19 -2.82
N ILE A 133 3.14 -26.92 -3.23
CA ILE A 133 2.02 -27.84 -3.05
C ILE A 133 2.24 -29.14 -3.83
N ALA A 134 2.69 -29.06 -5.09
CA ALA A 134 2.96 -30.22 -5.91
C ALA A 134 4.05 -31.13 -5.29
N LEU A 135 5.13 -30.53 -4.79
CA LEU A 135 6.22 -31.25 -4.11
C LEU A 135 5.77 -31.89 -2.80
N ALA A 136 4.93 -31.21 -2.02
CA ALA A 136 4.37 -31.77 -0.79
C ALA A 136 3.50 -33.01 -1.08
N ILE A 137 2.63 -32.92 -2.09
CA ILE A 137 1.79 -34.06 -2.52
C ILE A 137 2.66 -35.23 -3.00
N ALA A 138 3.65 -34.97 -3.86
CA ALA A 138 4.56 -35.99 -4.35
C ALA A 138 5.31 -36.69 -3.21
N SER A 139 5.78 -35.92 -2.22
CA SER A 139 6.48 -36.45 -1.04
C SER A 139 5.57 -37.35 -0.20
N LEU A 140 4.30 -36.96 -0.01
CA LEU A 140 3.32 -37.78 0.72
C LEU A 140 2.98 -39.07 -0.04
N LEU A 141 2.87 -39.03 -1.37
CA LEU A 141 2.63 -40.22 -2.18
C LEU A 141 3.80 -41.20 -2.12
N VAL A 142 5.03 -40.71 -2.21
CA VAL A 142 6.23 -41.55 -2.05
C VAL A 142 6.28 -42.17 -0.66
N ALA A 143 6.02 -41.39 0.40
CA ALA A 143 6.00 -41.91 1.76
C ALA A 143 4.91 -42.97 1.96
N ALA A 144 3.71 -42.77 1.40
CA ALA A 144 2.62 -43.73 1.47
C ALA A 144 2.94 -45.03 0.72
N LEU A 145 3.60 -44.94 -0.45
CA LEU A 145 4.07 -46.10 -1.19
C LEU A 145 5.12 -46.88 -0.39
N GLU A 146 6.06 -46.20 0.26
CA GLU A 146 7.11 -46.90 1.00
C GLU A 146 6.57 -47.53 2.29
N LEU A 147 5.63 -46.87 2.97
CA LEU A 147 4.88 -47.50 4.06
C LEU A 147 4.09 -48.73 3.57
N GLY A 148 3.43 -48.64 2.42
CA GLY A 148 2.72 -49.76 1.81
C GLY A 148 3.63 -50.96 1.56
N LYS A 149 4.83 -50.73 1.02
CA LYS A 149 5.86 -51.79 0.83
C LYS A 149 6.30 -52.41 2.15
N GLN A 150 6.51 -51.60 3.19
CA GLN A 150 6.89 -52.09 4.52
C GLN A 150 5.78 -52.92 5.17
N LEU A 151 4.51 -52.51 5.03
CA LEU A 151 3.35 -53.18 5.62
C LEU A 151 2.96 -54.46 4.86
N THR A 152 3.20 -54.53 3.55
CA THR A 152 2.91 -55.72 2.71
C THR A 152 4.03 -56.76 2.68
N GLY A 153 5.14 -56.54 3.40
CA GLY A 153 6.15 -57.56 3.64
C GLY A 153 7.05 -57.90 2.44
N TYR A 154 7.19 -57.02 1.45
CA TYR A 154 8.16 -57.22 0.37
C TYR A 154 9.59 -56.88 0.86
N ARG A 155 10.22 -57.82 1.57
CA ARG A 155 11.68 -57.90 1.65
C ARG A 155 12.15 -58.48 0.31
N MET A 156 12.69 -57.65 -0.58
CA MET A 156 13.54 -58.20 -1.65
C MET A 156 14.82 -58.77 -1.00
N PRO A 157 15.31 -59.94 -1.45
CA PRO A 157 16.56 -60.54 -0.98
C PRO A 157 17.77 -59.63 -1.21
#